data_AF-A0A6L9Z744-F1
#
_entry.id   AF-A0A6L9Z744-F1
#
_cell.length_a   1.000
_cell.length_b   1.000
_cell.length_c   1.000
_cell.angle_alpha   90.00
_cell.angle_beta   90.00
_cell.angle_gamma   90.00
#
_symmetry.space_group_name_H-M   'P 1'
#
loop_
_entity.id
_entity.type
_entity.pdbx_description
1 polymer ?
#
loop_
_entity_poly.entity_id
_entity_poly.type
_entity_poly.pdbx_seq_one_letter_code
_entity_poly.pdbx_strand_id
1 'polypeptide(L)' 'MRQGFTQNFKKQPAQHTLKGSREAVIYSMQTMYALGYAEICEWTPLEPTDIPGEVMTTLNKYWLLP' A
#
# COMPACT_ATOMS: atom_id res chain seq x y z
N MET A 1 -8.66 35.23 -20.99
CA MET A 1 -7.70 34.83 -19.93
C MET A 1 -8.15 33.47 -19.43
N ARG A 2 -7.32 32.42 -19.52
CA ARG A 2 -7.67 31.09 -19.00
C ARG A 2 -7.46 31.12 -17.49
N GLN A 3 -8.53 31.05 -16.69
CA GLN A 3 -8.41 30.77 -15.26
C GLN A 3 -7.71 29.41 -15.13
N GLY A 4 -6.53 29.40 -14.51
CA GLY A 4 -5.83 28.17 -14.17
C GLY A 4 -6.67 27.41 -13.16
N PHE A 5 -6.97 26.14 -13.44
CA PHE A 5 -7.51 25.23 -12.46
C PHE A 5 -6.44 24.96 -11.40
N THR A 6 -6.37 25.79 -10.36
CA THR A 6 -5.52 25.49 -9.20
C THR A 6 -6.28 24.52 -8.29
N GLN A 7 -6.43 23.28 -8.73
CA GLN A 7 -7.06 22.24 -7.91
C GLN A 7 -6.14 21.92 -6.73
N ASN A 8 -6.59 22.26 -5.51
CA ASN A 8 -5.82 22.10 -4.27
C ASN A 8 -5.87 20.63 -3.82
N PHE A 9 -5.17 19.75 -4.54
CA PHE A 9 -5.07 18.34 -4.16
C PHE A 9 -4.38 18.22 -2.80
N LYS A 10 -5.13 17.85 -1.77
CA LYS A 10 -4.55 17.58 -0.45
C LYS A 10 -3.98 16.16 -0.44
N LYS A 11 -2.68 16.06 -0.21
CA LYS A 11 -2.02 14.77 0.05
C LYS A 11 -2.50 14.21 1.38
N GLN A 12 -3.21 13.09 1.34
CA GLN A 12 -3.59 12.36 2.55
C GLN A 12 -2.73 11.10 2.68
N PRO A 13 -1.96 10.94 3.78
CA PRO A 13 -1.22 9.71 4.01
C PRO A 13 -2.20 8.55 4.24
N ALA A 14 -1.91 7.39 3.67
CA ALA A 14 -2.58 6.14 3.96
C ALA A 14 -1.55 5.05 4.22
N GLN A 15 -1.78 4.30 5.28
CA GLN A 15 -1.02 3.13 5.63
C GLN A 15 -1.87 1.89 5.37
N HIS A 16 -1.30 0.94 4.64
CA HIS A 16 -1.90 -0.36 4.39
C HIS A 16 -1.05 -1.42 5.07
N THR A 17 -1.69 -2.29 5.87
CA THR A 17 -1.03 -3.43 6.49
C THR A 17 -1.68 -4.70 5.97
N LEU A 18 -0.88 -5.57 5.37
CA LEU A 18 -1.29 -6.94 5.09
C LEU A 18 -0.82 -7.82 6.24
N LYS A 19 -1.69 -8.72 6.70
CA LYS A 19 -1.42 -9.62 7.81
C LYS A 19 -2.13 -10.95 7.57
N GLY A 20 -1.44 -12.06 7.74
CA GLY A 20 -1.97 -13.39 7.49
C GLY A 20 -0.88 -14.43 7.27
N SER A 21 -1.23 -15.59 6.70
CA SER A 21 -0.23 -16.58 6.31
C SER A 21 0.75 -16.00 5.27
N ARG A 22 1.99 -16.47 5.28
CA ARG A 22 3.03 -16.00 4.35
C ARG A 22 2.57 -16.08 2.89
N GLU A 23 1.88 -17.15 2.52
CA GLU A 23 1.36 -17.33 1.16
C GLU A 23 0.27 -16.32 0.82
N ALA A 24 -0.67 -16.07 1.73
CA ALA A 24 -1.75 -15.10 1.52
C ALA A 24 -1.22 -13.67 1.39
N VAL A 25 -0.22 -13.31 2.19
CA VAL A 25 0.41 -11.98 2.13
C VAL A 25 1.15 -11.79 0.81
N ILE A 26 1.97 -12.77 0.39
CA ILE A 26 2.69 -12.71 -0.89
C ILE A 26 1.71 -12.63 -2.08
N TYR A 27 0.66 -13.44 -2.07
CA TYR A 27 -0.36 -13.42 -3.10
C TYR A 27 -1.07 -12.05 -3.19
N SER A 28 -1.36 -11.45 -2.04
CA SER A 28 -1.98 -10.12 -1.96
C SER A 28 -1.04 -9.03 -2.51
N MET A 29 0.25 -9.08 -2.19
CA MET A 29 1.26 -8.17 -2.75
C MET A 29 1.36 -8.30 -4.27
N GLN A 30 1.42 -9.54 -4.79
CA GLN A 30 1.45 -9.80 -6.24
C GLN A 30 0.19 -9.32 -6.95
N THR A 31 -0.98 -9.50 -6.32
CA THR A 31 -2.26 -9.01 -6.85
C THR A 31 -2.27 -7.48 -6.93
N MET A 32 -1.84 -6.80 -5.87
CA MET A 32 -1.76 -5.33 -5.88
C MET A 32 -0.75 -4.80 -6.91
N TYR A 33 0.36 -5.52 -7.11
CA TYR A 33 1.31 -5.22 -8.19
C TYR A 33 0.68 -5.38 -9.57
N ALA A 34 0.00 -6.50 -9.83
CA ALA A 34 -0.67 -6.75 -11.11
C ALA A 34 -1.77 -5.72 -11.43
N LEU A 35 -2.42 -5.15 -10.40
CA LEU A 35 -3.41 -4.09 -10.52
C LEU A 35 -2.80 -2.68 -10.69
N GLY A 36 -1.47 -2.55 -10.65
CA GLY A 36 -0.78 -1.25 -10.69
C GLY A 36 -0.99 -0.42 -9.42
N TYR A 37 -1.44 -1.04 -8.34
CA TYR A 37 -1.74 -0.34 -7.08
C TYR A 37 -0.46 -0.03 -6.29
N ALA A 38 0.49 -0.96 -6.24
CA ALA A 38 1.77 -0.78 -5.55
C ALA A 38 2.86 -1.69 -6.13
N GLU A 39 4.08 -1.18 -6.24
CA GLU A 39 5.26 -1.97 -6.57
C GLU A 39 5.64 -2.88 -5.40
N ILE A 40 6.22 -4.04 -5.70
CA ILE A 40 6.67 -4.99 -4.67
C ILE A 40 7.70 -4.36 -3.72
N CYS A 41 8.57 -3.49 -4.24
CA CYS A 41 9.60 -2.81 -3.45
C CYS A 41 9.07 -1.66 -2.56
N GLU A 42 7.81 -1.24 -2.73
CA GLU A 42 7.21 -0.21 -1.84
C GLU A 42 6.78 -0.81 -0.49
N TRP A 43 6.64 -2.13 -0.41
CA TRP A 43 6.29 -2.84 0.81
C TRP A 43 7.50 -3.02 1.72
N THR A 44 7.27 -2.98 3.04
CA THR A 44 8.30 -3.38 3.99
C THR A 44 8.60 -4.89 3.88
N PRO A 45 9.77 -5.35 4.33
CA PRO A 45 10.02 -6.77 4.52
C PRO A 45 8.90 -7.44 5.33
N LEU A 46 8.71 -8.74 5.09
CA LEU A 46 7.74 -9.55 5.84
C LEU A 46 8.27 -9.80 7.24
N GLU A 47 7.57 -9.26 8.23
CA GLU A 47 7.91 -9.41 9.64
C GLU A 47 6.99 -10.45 10.29
N PRO A 48 7.50 -11.30 11.19
CA PRO A 48 6.66 -12.20 11.97
C PRO A 48 5.75 -11.41 12.93
N THR A 49 4.62 -12.00 13.30
CA THR A 49 3.73 -11.46 14.34
C THR A 49 3.80 -12.34 15.60
N ASP A 50 3.06 -11.96 16.64
CA ASP A 50 2.85 -12.81 17.84
C ASP A 50 2.16 -14.15 17.52
N ILE A 51 1.53 -14.29 16.34
CA ILE A 51 0.84 -15.52 15.94
C ILE A 51 1.79 -16.38 15.10
N PRO A 52 2.07 -17.63 15.53
CA PRO A 52 2.99 -18.50 14.80
C PRO A 52 2.47 -18.81 13.40
N GLY A 53 3.34 -18.60 12.40
CA GLY A 53 3.01 -18.79 10.99
C GLY A 53 2.32 -17.60 10.32
N GLU A 54 2.00 -16.55 11.08
CA GLU A 54 1.48 -15.29 10.55
C GLU A 54 2.62 -14.29 10.34
N VAL A 55 2.54 -13.57 9.23
CA VAL A 55 3.46 -12.49 8.88
C VAL A 55 2.67 -11.23 8.55
N MET A 56 3.35 -10.10 8.60
CA MET A 56 2.80 -8.82 8.16
C MET A 56 3.79 -8.04 7.31
N THR A 57 3.25 -7.16 6.47
CA THR A 57 4.00 -6.14 5.73
C THR A 57 3.18 -4.86 5.66
N THR A 58 3.87 -3.73 5.56
CA THR A 58 3.25 -2.40 5.55
C THR A 58 3.65 -1.64 4.28
N LEU A 59 2.72 -0.84 3.79
CA LEU A 59 2.91 0.11 2.69
C LEU A 59 2.39 1.48 3.13
N ASN A 60 3.17 2.53 2.91
CA ASN A 60 2.74 3.90 3.15
C ASN A 60 2.62 4.64 1.80
N LYS A 61 1.43 5.13 1.46
CA LYS A 61 1.17 5.94 0.25
C LYS A 61 0.56 7.30 0.61
N TYR A 62 0.51 8.19 -0.37
CA TYR A 62 -0.22 9.45 -0.29
C TYR A 62 -1.29 9.49 -1.38
N TRP A 63 -2.55 9.68 -0.98
CA TRP A 63 -3.67 9.89 -1.89
C TRP A 63 -3.77 11.37 -2.23
N LEU A 64 -3.99 11.67 -3.51
CA LEU A 64 -4.36 13.00 -3.97
C LEU A 64 -5.89 13.02 -4.10
N LEU A 65 -6.56 13.42 -3.03
CA LEU A 65 -8.01 13.59 -3.07
C LEU A 65 -8.34 14.96 -3.70
N PRO A 66 -9.37 15.03 -4.56
CA PRO A 66 -9.81 16.27 -5.20
C PRO A 66 -10.38 17.29 -4.21
#